data_AF-A0A6B1HSE6-F1
#
_entry.id   AF-A0A6B1HSE6-F1
#
_cell.length_a   1.000
_cell.length_b   1.000
_cell.length_c   1.000
_cell.angle_alpha   90.00
_cell.angle_beta   90.00
_cell.angle_gamma   90.00
#
_symmetry.space_group_name_H-M   'P 1'
#
loop_
_entity.id
_entity.type
_entity.pdbx_description
1 polymer ?
#
loop_
_entity_poly.entity_id
_entity_poly.type
_entity_poly.pdbx_seq_one_letter_code
_entity_poly.pdbx_strand_id
1 'polypeptide(L)'
;MNTLAEPLDEPLDEHRRAVLTADQPEAELIAGDVGVVVFIHGEGAAYEVEFPNRAVLTLEADQVRALGMEEILHVRPQPPSPNG
;
A
#
# COMPACT_ATOMS: atom_id res chain seq x y z
N MET A 1 14.73 -2.78 -20.12
CA MET A 1 15.02 -1.52 -19.40
C MET A 1 14.36 -1.63 -18.05
N ASN A 2 15.16 -1.80 -17.00
CA ASN A 2 14.68 -1.93 -15.63
C ASN A 2 14.26 -0.54 -15.18
N THR A 3 12.95 -0.28 -15.12
CA THR A 3 12.43 0.95 -14.52
C THR A 3 12.71 0.83 -13.03
N LEU A 4 13.80 1.45 -12.57
CA LEU A 4 13.94 1.76 -11.16
C LEU A 4 12.84 2.77 -10.89
N ALA A 5 11.82 2.37 -10.16
CA ALA A 5 10.82 3.30 -9.66
C ALA A 5 11.55 4.46 -9.00
N GLU A 6 11.17 5.69 -9.35
CA GLU A 6 11.65 6.88 -8.66
C GLU A 6 11.35 6.67 -7.17
N PRO A 7 12.36 6.69 -6.28
CA PRO A 7 12.12 6.55 -4.86
C PRO A 7 11.19 7.69 -4.42
N LEU A 8 10.32 7.40 -3.45
CA LEU A 8 9.52 8.45 -2.81
C LEU A 8 10.46 9.57 -2.36
N ASP A 9 10.12 10.83 -2.64
CA ASP A 9 10.93 12.00 -2.25
C ASP A 9 11.30 11.95 -0.75
N GLU A 10 10.43 11.35 0.07
CA GLU A 10 10.70 10.97 1.46
C GLU A 10 10.07 9.59 1.78
N PRO A 11 10.73 8.75 2.60
CA PRO A 11 10.14 7.48 3.05
C PRO A 11 8.87 7.71 3.87
N LEU A 12 7.95 6.74 3.85
CA LEU A 12 6.73 6.81 4.64
C LEU A 12 7.04 6.56 6.12
N ASP A 13 6.48 7.39 7.02
CA ASP A 13 6.51 7.10 8.46
C ASP A 13 5.49 6.02 8.85
N GLU A 14 5.70 5.41 10.02
CA GLU A 14 4.69 4.57 10.66
C GLU A 14 3.41 5.36 10.93
N HIS A 15 2.27 4.66 10.86
CA HIS A 15 0.92 5.21 10.96
C HIS A 15 0.53 6.20 9.86
N ARG A 16 1.34 6.35 8.81
CA ARG A 16 0.94 7.07 7.59
C ARG A 16 0.15 6.17 6.65
N ARG A 17 -0.65 6.83 5.82
CA ARG A 17 -1.44 6.16 4.79
C ARG A 17 -0.53 5.83 3.60
N ALA A 18 -0.60 4.60 3.14
CA ALA A 18 0.07 4.13 1.95
C ALA A 18 -0.97 3.76 0.90
N VAL A 19 -0.82 4.29 -0.31
CA VAL A 19 -1.63 3.94 -1.48
C VAL A 19 -0.87 2.86 -2.25
N LEU A 20 -1.52 1.72 -2.46
CA LEU A 20 -0.97 0.62 -3.24
C LEU A 20 -0.84 1.04 -4.73
N THR A 21 0.30 0.80 -5.37
CA THR A 21 0.55 1.21 -6.76
C THR A 21 0.37 0.08 -7.77
N ALA A 22 0.28 -1.18 -7.30
CA ALA A 22 0.12 -2.37 -8.13
C ALA A 22 -0.85 -3.37 -7.48
N ASP A 23 -1.60 -4.11 -8.29
CA ASP A 23 -2.57 -5.10 -7.81
C ASP A 23 -1.89 -6.20 -6.97
N GLN A 24 -2.57 -6.63 -5.90
CA GLN A 24 -2.16 -7.76 -5.05
C GLN A 24 -3.32 -8.78 -4.99
N PRO A 25 -3.49 -9.59 -6.06
CA PRO A 25 -4.68 -10.41 -6.24
C PRO A 25 -4.85 -11.47 -5.14
N GLU A 26 -3.77 -12.00 -4.58
CA GLU A 26 -3.79 -12.97 -3.47
C GLU A 26 -4.38 -12.37 -2.18
N ALA A 27 -4.27 -11.05 -2.03
CA ALA A 27 -4.79 -10.30 -0.89
C ALA A 27 -6.11 -9.58 -1.21
N GLU A 28 -6.67 -9.78 -2.41
CA GLU A 28 -7.90 -9.13 -2.88
C GLU A 28 -7.83 -7.60 -2.95
N LEU A 29 -6.62 -7.05 -3.11
CA LEU A 29 -6.35 -5.61 -3.22
C LEU A 29 -6.02 -5.22 -4.65
N ILE A 30 -6.47 -4.05 -5.07
CA ILE A 30 -6.12 -3.45 -6.37
C ILE A 30 -5.35 -2.15 -6.17
N ALA A 31 -4.61 -1.73 -7.19
CA ALA A 31 -3.95 -0.42 -7.19
C ALA A 31 -4.93 0.70 -6.85
N GLY A 32 -4.52 1.59 -5.94
CA GLY A 32 -5.36 2.64 -5.37
C GLY A 32 -6.00 2.31 -4.02
N ASP A 33 -6.03 1.02 -3.62
CA ASP A 33 -6.44 0.66 -2.26
C ASP A 33 -5.47 1.27 -1.23
N VAL A 34 -6.02 1.75 -0.12
CA VAL A 34 -5.26 2.50 0.89
C VAL A 34 -5.19 1.71 2.18
N GLY A 35 -3.96 1.53 2.67
CA GLY A 35 -3.66 0.95 3.96
C GLY A 35 -2.91 1.92 4.86
N VAL A 36 -2.46 1.42 6.01
CA VAL A 36 -1.66 2.15 7.00
C VAL A 36 -0.34 1.42 7.20
N VAL A 37 0.78 2.15 7.16
CA VAL A 37 2.10 1.62 7.48
C VAL A 37 2.14 1.25 8.96
N VAL A 38 2.43 -0.01 9.27
CA VAL A 38 2.53 -0.53 10.64
C VAL A 38 3.96 -0.91 11.03
N PHE A 39 4.85 -1.08 10.05
CA PHE A 39 6.29 -1.30 10.26
C PHE A 39 7.10 -0.85 9.05
N ILE A 40 8.33 -0.40 9.28
CA ILE A 40 9.28 0.01 8.22
C ILE A 40 10.50 -0.91 8.24
N HIS A 41 10.81 -1.53 7.11
CA HIS A 41 12.03 -2.31 6.92
C HIS A 41 13.18 -1.42 6.42
N GLY A 42 14.30 -1.45 7.14
CA GLY A 42 15.48 -0.65 6.82
C GLY A 42 15.18 0.84 6.86
N GLU A 43 15.74 1.60 5.93
CA GLU A 43 15.49 3.04 5.77
C GLU A 43 14.38 3.29 4.73
N GLY A 44 13.25 2.58 4.84
CA GLY A 44 12.14 2.69 3.89
C GLY A 44 12.29 1.87 2.62
N ALA A 45 13.06 0.77 2.68
CA ALA A 45 13.22 -0.16 1.55
C ALA A 45 11.92 -0.94 1.28
N ALA A 46 11.20 -1.27 2.36
CA ALA A 46 9.90 -1.93 2.32
C ALA A 46 9.06 -1.55 3.55
N TYR A 47 7.76 -1.79 3.46
CA TYR A 47 6.77 -1.41 4.47
C TYR A 47 5.85 -2.58 4.77
N GLU A 48 5.57 -2.85 6.04
CA GLU A 48 4.37 -3.62 6.38
C GLU A 48 3.17 -2.67 6.38
N VAL A 49 2.16 -3.00 5.59
CA VAL A 49 0.96 -2.17 5.42
C VAL A 49 -0.27 -3.00 5.78
N GLU A 50 -1.05 -2.50 6.75
CA GLU A 50 -2.34 -3.06 7.13
C GLU A 50 -3.47 -2.42 6.32
N PHE A 51 -4.32 -3.24 5.72
CA PHE A 51 -5.46 -2.83 4.92
C PHE A 51 -6.80 -3.08 5.63
N PRO A 52 -7.89 -2.39 5.25
CA PRO A 52 -9.21 -2.56 5.87
C PRO A 52 -9.78 -3.99 5.84
N ASN A 53 -9.34 -4.82 4.88
CA ASN A 53 -9.69 -6.23 4.80
C ASN A 53 -8.91 -7.14 5.76
N ARG A 54 -8.12 -6.57 6.68
CA ARG A 54 -7.23 -7.27 7.63
C ARG A 54 -6.03 -7.97 6.96
N ALA A 55 -5.76 -7.70 5.68
CA ALA A 55 -4.50 -8.10 5.07
C ALA A 55 -3.37 -7.24 5.62
N VAL A 56 -2.25 -7.88 5.95
CA VAL A 56 -0.97 -7.21 6.23
C VAL A 56 0.01 -7.71 5.19
N LEU A 57 0.55 -6.81 4.38
CA LEU A 57 1.49 -7.13 3.31
C LEU A 57 2.82 -6.44 3.56
N THR A 58 3.92 -7.16 3.33
CA THR A 58 5.23 -6.55 3.12
C THR A 58 5.32 -6.09 1.68
N LEU A 59 5.41 -4.78 1.47
CA LEU A 59 5.44 -4.14 0.15
C LEU A 59 6.77 -3.41 -0.03
N GLU A 60 7.40 -3.61 -1.18
CA GLU A 60 8.60 -2.86 -1.57
C GLU A 60 8.25 -1.37 -1.74
N ALA A 61 9.25 -0.50 -1.63
CA ALA A 61 9.05 0.95 -1.69
C ALA A 61 8.35 1.43 -2.98
N ASP A 62 8.51 0.73 -4.09
CA ASP A 62 7.89 1.05 -5.37
C ASP A 62 6.43 0.58 -5.50
N GLN A 63 5.99 -0.30 -4.60
CA GLN A 63 4.62 -0.82 -4.55
C GLN A 63 3.69 0.08 -3.74
N VAL A 64 4.22 1.12 -3.10
CA VAL A 64 3.45 2.07 -2.29
C VAL A 64 3.83 3.51 -2.58
N ARG A 65 2.88 4.42 -2.33
CA ARG A 65 3.15 5.85 -2.29
C ARG A 65 2.39 6.54 -1.17
N ALA A 66 2.84 7.72 -0.79
CA ALA A 66 2.07 8.58 0.09
C ALA A 66 0.72 8.99 -0.54
N LEU A 67 -0.31 9.05 0.30
CA LEU A 67 -1.57 9.70 -0.06
C LEU A 67 -1.36 11.22 -0.05
N GLY A 68 -1.60 11.87 -1.19
CA GLY A 68 -1.50 13.31 -1.36
C GLY A 68 -2.59 14.08 -0.62
N MET A 69 -2.30 15.35 -0.32
CA MET A 69 -3.23 16.22 0.41
C MET A 69 -4.51 16.55 -0.38
N GLU A 70 -4.44 16.48 -1.71
CA GLU A 70 -5.53 16.86 -2.63
C GLU A 70 -6.13 15.64 -3.35
N GLU A 71 -6.05 14.46 -2.73
CA GLU A 71 -6.63 13.23 -3.27
C GLU A 71 -7.96 12.87 -2.58
N ILE A 72 -8.90 12.33 -3.36
CA ILE A 72 -10.19 11.83 -2.86
C ILE A 72 -10.17 10.30 -2.91
N LEU A 73 -10.39 9.69 -1.75
CA LEU A 73 -10.54 8.23 -1.62
C LEU A 73 -11.80 7.75 -2.36
N HIS A 74 -11.64 6.73 -3.20
CA HIS A 74 -12.76 6.08 -3.88
C HIS A 74 -13.22 4.84 -3.11
N VAL A 75 -14.53 4.67 -2.93
CA VAL A 75 -15.11 3.46 -2.33
C VAL A 75 -15.42 2.43 -3.40
N ARG A 76 -15.09 1.17 -3.14
CA ARG A 76 -15.44 0.02 -3.98
C ARG A 76 -15.97 -1.14 -3.13
N PRO A 77 -16.76 -2.07 -3.72
CA PRO A 77 -17.08 -3.33 -3.06
C PRO A 77 -15.82 -4.15 -2.84
N GLN A 78 -15.67 -4.67 -1.62
CA GLN A 78 -14.71 -5.73 -1.35
C GLN A 78 -15.29 -7.06 -1.84
N PRO A 79 -14.49 -7.92 -2.50
CA PRO A 79 -14.91 -9.30 -2.75
C PRO A 79 -15.24 -10.03 -1.43
N PRO A 80 -16.20 -10.96 -1.44
CA PRO A 80 -16.57 -11.71 -0.24
C PRO A 80 -15.38 -12.55 0.22
N SER A 81 -15.07 -12.49 1.52
CA SER A 81 -14.02 -13.33 2.09
C SER A 81 -14.30 -14.81 1.80
N PRO A 82 -13.29 -15.62 1.41
CA PRO A 82 -13.50 -17.00 0.99
C PRO A 82 -14.02 -17.94 2.12
N ASN A 83 -14.05 -17.46 3.36
CA ASN A 83 -14.56 -18.19 4.54
C ASN A 83 -15.92 -17.66 5.05
N GLY A 84 -16.69 -16.95 4.21
CA GLY A 84 -18.04 -16.46 4.51
C GLY A 84 -19.13 -17.54 4.48
#